data_AF-A0A1I0WL64-F1
#
_entry.id   AF-A0A1I0WL64-F1
#
_cell.length_a   1.000
_cell.length_b   1.000
_cell.length_c   1.000
_cell.angle_alpha   90.00
_cell.angle_beta   90.00
_cell.angle_gamma   90.00
#
_symmetry.space_group_name_H-M   'P 1'
#
loop_
_entity.id
_entity.type
_entity.pdbx_description
1 polymer ?
#
loop_
_entity_poly.entity_id
_entity_poly.type
_entity_poly.pdbx_seq_one_letter_code
_entity_poly.pdbx_strand_id
1 'polypeptide(L)' 'MGNLHGVPCDPIYPDELERLKIIYETARYGACLSRHDPAAERLAALAIHFYQLGIRDDDALTRRIIEAGRSLRQS' A
#
# COMPACT_ATOMS: atom_id res chain seq x y z
N MET A 1 -28.63 6.25 -19.29
CA MET A 1 -27.41 5.65 -19.87
C MET A 1 -26.49 5.33 -18.70
N GLY A 2 -26.16 4.06 -18.51
CA GLY A 2 -25.38 3.58 -17.36
C GLY A 2 -23.91 3.91 -17.52
N ASN A 3 -23.33 4.61 -16.54
CA ASN A 3 -21.89 4.85 -16.51
C ASN A 3 -21.18 3.57 -16.08
N LEU A 4 -20.30 3.09 -16.96
CA LEU A 4 -19.41 1.97 -16.74
C LEU A 4 -18.32 2.35 -15.72
N HIS A 5 -18.23 1.54 -14.66
CA HIS A 5 -17.04 1.14 -13.91
C HIS A 5 -15.88 2.15 -13.77
N GLY A 6 -15.88 2.84 -12.63
CA GLY A 6 -14.65 3.19 -11.92
C GLY A 6 -15.01 3.14 -10.44
N VAL A 7 -14.44 2.19 -9.69
CA VAL A 7 -14.58 2.20 -8.22
C VAL A 7 -14.18 3.61 -7.77
N PRO A 8 -15.02 4.35 -7.01
CA PRO A 8 -14.61 5.64 -6.51
C PRO A 8 -13.35 5.40 -5.67
N CYS A 9 -12.19 5.72 -6.22
CA CYS A 9 -10.96 5.73 -5.46
C CYS A 9 -11.11 6.89 -4.50
N ASP A 10 -11.32 6.60 -3.23
CA ASP A 10 -11.37 7.64 -2.21
C ASP A 10 -10.08 8.47 -2.32
N PRO A 11 -10.20 9.80 -2.50
CA PRO A 11 -9.03 10.65 -2.62
C PRO A 11 -8.24 10.59 -1.32
N ILE A 12 -6.92 10.40 -1.43
CA ILE A 12 -6.02 10.38 -0.27
C ILE A 12 -5.79 11.83 0.15
N TYR A 13 -6.21 12.16 1.37
CA TYR A 13 -5.96 13.47 1.96
C TYR A 13 -4.51 13.59 2.44
N PRO A 14 -3.95 14.81 2.57
CA PRO A 14 -2.56 15.00 2.99
C PRO A 14 -2.22 14.33 4.33
N ASP A 15 -3.14 14.37 5.29
CA ASP A 15 -2.97 13.73 6.61
C ASP A 15 -2.93 12.20 6.49
N GLU A 16 -3.71 11.63 5.55
CA GLU A 16 -3.74 10.20 5.27
C GLU A 16 -2.47 9.75 4.55
N LEU A 17 -1.86 10.62 3.73
CA LEU A 17 -0.61 10.34 3.05
C LEU A 17 0.56 10.19 4.05
N GLU A 18 0.63 11.04 5.07
CA GLU A 18 1.67 10.90 6.11
C GLU A 18 1.48 9.59 6.89
N ARG A 19 0.21 9.21 7.16
CA ARG A 19 -0.10 7.92 7.77
C ARG A 19 0.32 6.74 6.89
N LEU A 20 0.00 6.80 5.60
CA LEU A 20 0.40 5.80 4.60
C LEU A 20 1.92 5.64 4.51
N LYS A 21 2.67 6.73 4.64
CA LYS A 21 4.13 6.71 4.67
C LYS A 21 4.66 5.95 5.89
N ILE A 22 4.11 6.18 7.08
CA ILE A 22 4.50 5.45 8.30
C ILE A 22 4.20 3.94 8.16
N ILE A 23 3.02 3.61 7.63
CA ILE A 23 2.60 2.23 7.35
C ILE A 23 3.55 1.57 6.33
N TYR A 24 3.87 2.28 5.25
CA TYR A 24 4.82 1.81 4.24
C TYR A 24 6.21 1.54 4.83
N GLU A 25 6.75 2.45 5.65
CA GLU A 25 8.06 2.26 6.26
C GLU A 25 8.10 1.05 7.18
N THR A 26 7.04 0.86 7.99
CA THR A 26 6.86 -0.31 8.86
C THR A 26 6.79 -1.59 8.04
N ALA A 27 6.00 -1.59 6.97
CA ALA A 27 5.84 -2.76 6.13
C ALA A 27 7.10 -3.10 5.33
N ARG A 28 7.81 -2.08 4.81
CA ARG A 28 9.11 -2.25 4.13
C ARG A 28 10.14 -2.88 5.06
N TYR A 29 10.20 -2.42 6.31
CA TYR A 29 11.06 -3.01 7.33
C TYR A 29 10.66 -4.46 7.64
N GLY A 30 9.37 -4.73 7.84
CA GLY A 30 8.85 -6.09 8.10
C GLY A 30 8.95 -7.08 6.92
N ALA A 31 9.09 -6.56 5.70
CA ALA A 31 9.37 -7.32 4.48
C ALA A 31 10.89 -7.43 4.18
N CYS A 32 11.75 -6.88 5.04
CA CYS A 32 13.20 -6.84 4.87
C CYS A 32 13.66 -6.21 3.53
N LEU A 33 12.91 -5.23 3.02
CA LEU A 33 13.21 -4.55 1.76
C LEU A 33 14.11 -3.33 1.96
N SER A 34 15.16 -3.22 1.14
CA SER A 34 15.95 -1.99 1.08
C SER A 34 15.12 -0.88 0.43
N ARG A 35 15.32 0.38 0.86
CA ARG A 35 14.69 1.54 0.22
C ARG A 35 15.07 1.73 -1.25
N HIS A 36 16.19 1.13 -1.67
CA HIS A 36 16.70 1.18 -3.04
C HIS A 36 16.28 -0.03 -3.87
N ASP A 37 15.54 -0.96 -3.26
CA ASP A 37 15.04 -2.14 -3.96
C ASP A 37 13.86 -1.72 -4.85
N PRO A 38 13.82 -2.09 -6.15
CA PRO A 38 12.67 -1.84 -7.01
C PRO A 38 11.36 -2.42 -6.43
N ALA A 39 11.44 -3.48 -5.62
CA ALA A 39 10.28 -4.03 -4.93
C ALA A 39 9.73 -3.05 -3.87
N ALA A 40 10.53 -2.12 -3.35
CA ALA A 40 10.08 -1.09 -2.41
C ALA A 40 9.21 -0.02 -3.09
N GLU A 41 9.44 0.30 -4.37
CA GLU A 41 8.54 1.18 -5.14
C GLU A 41 7.20 0.49 -5.39
N ARG A 42 7.23 -0.78 -5.78
CA ARG A 42 6.03 -1.61 -5.95
C ARG A 42 5.22 -1.71 -4.66
N LEU A 43 5.91 -1.85 -3.53
CA LEU A 43 5.30 -1.90 -2.20
C LEU A 43 4.55 -0.60 -1.87
N ALA A 44 5.11 0.57 -2.22
CA ALA A 44 4.46 1.86 -2.02
C ALA A 44 3.18 2.00 -2.88
N ALA A 45 3.26 1.57 -4.15
CA ALA A 45 2.09 1.55 -5.04
C ALA A 45 0.98 0.64 -4.50
N LEU A 46 1.33 -0.52 -3.95
CA LEU A 46 0.37 -1.44 -3.33
C LEU A 46 -0.26 -0.85 -2.06
N ALA A 47 0.51 -0.13 -1.24
CA ALA A 47 -0.03 0.54 -0.05
C ALA A 47 -1.13 1.55 -0.41
N ILE A 48 -0.87 2.38 -1.42
CA ILE A 48 -1.85 3.33 -1.98
C ILE A 48 -3.07 2.59 -2.54
N HIS A 49 -2.84 1.52 -3.30
CA HIS A 49 -3.92 0.76 -3.91
C HIS A 49 -4.83 0.08 -2.89
N PHE A 50 -4.26 -0.56 -1.86
CA PHE A 50 -5.02 -1.17 -0.78
C PHE A 50 -5.83 -0.15 0.02
N TYR A 51 -5.28 1.04 0.24
CA TYR A 51 -5.99 2.14 0.87
C TYR A 51 -7.20 2.58 0.02
N GLN A 52 -6.99 2.79 -1.27
CA GLN A 52 -8.05 3.15 -2.23
C GLN A 52 -9.12 2.06 -2.41
N LEU A 53 -8.79 0.79 -2.16
CA LEU A 53 -9.74 -0.32 -2.11
C LEU A 53 -10.58 -0.37 -0.83
N GLY A 54 -10.33 0.54 0.13
CA GLY A 54 -11.10 0.68 1.35
C GLY A 54 -10.48 0.01 2.59
N ILE A 55 -9.23 -0.45 2.54
CA ILE A 55 -8.53 -0.94 3.73
C ILE A 55 -8.04 0.28 4.53
N ARG A 56 -8.88 0.79 5.43
CA ARG A 56 -8.60 1.97 6.27
C ARG A 56 -8.04 1.64 7.65
N ASP A 57 -8.02 0.37 8.02
CA ASP A 57 -7.41 -0.10 9.27
C ASP A 57 -5.90 -0.24 9.09
N ASP A 58 -5.13 0.47 9.92
CA ASP A 58 -3.68 0.60 9.79
C ASP A 58 -2.97 -0.76 9.95
N ASP A 59 -3.42 -1.60 10.88
CA ASP A 59 -2.84 -2.92 11.15
C ASP A 59 -3.14 -3.91 10.00
N ALA A 60 -4.38 -3.94 9.53
CA ALA A 60 -4.78 -4.75 8.39
C ALA A 60 -4.03 -4.34 7.11
N LEU A 61 -3.90 -3.03 6.88
CA LEU A 61 -3.16 -2.49 5.75
C LEU A 61 -1.68 -2.86 5.82
N THR A 62 -1.04 -2.64 6.98
CA THR A 62 0.37 -3.00 7.22
C THR A 62 0.60 -4.49 6.95
N ARG A 63 -0.26 -5.36 7.48
CA ARG A 63 -0.13 -6.82 7.30
C ARG A 63 -0.23 -7.24 5.84
N ARG A 64 -1.19 -6.66 5.09
CA ARG A 64 -1.36 -6.92 3.65
C ARG A 64 -0.16 -6.46 2.83
N ILE A 65 0.39 -5.29 3.15
CA ILE A 65 1.58 -4.78 2.48
C ILE A 65 2.80 -5.67 2.76
N ILE A 66 3.01 -6.10 4.00
CA ILE A 66 4.11 -7.03 4.36
C ILE A 66 4.01 -8.34 3.58
N GLU A 67 2.81 -8.93 3.54
CA GLU A 67 2.55 -10.17 2.80
C GLU A 67 2.89 -10.01 1.31
N ALA A 68 2.41 -8.94 0.69
CA ALA A 68 2.72 -8.64 -0.71
C ALA A 68 4.22 -8.38 -0.94
N GLY A 69 4.89 -7.68 -0.04
CA GLY A 69 6.34 -7.43 -0.10
C GLY A 69 7.18 -8.70 -0.04
N ARG A 70 6.74 -9.69 0.75
CA ARG A 70 7.40 -11.01 0.81
C ARG A 70 7.21 -11.79 -0.49
N SER A 71 6.00 -11.75 -1.07
CA SER A 71 5.73 -12.38 -2.38
C SER A 71 6.54 -11.75 -3.50
N LEU A 72 6.73 -10.42 -3.47
CA LEU A 72 7.54 -9.69 -4.47
C LEU A 72 9.03 -10.08 -4.46
N ARG A 73 9.57 -10.58 -3.34
CA ARG A 73 10.95 -11.09 -3.26
C ARG A 73 11.12 -12.48 -3.88
N GLN A 74 10.03 -13.22 -4.06
CA GLN A 74 10.07 -14.60 -4.53
C GLN A 74 9.78 -14.73 -6.05
N SER A 75 9.42 -13.64 -6.72
CA SER A 75 9.27 -13.55 -8.19
C SER A 75 10.50 -12.98 -8.85
#